data_AF-G9KKQ5-F1
#
_entry.id   AF-G9KKQ5-F1
#
_cell.length_a   1.000
_cell.length_b   1.000
_cell.length_c   1.000
_cell.angle_alpha   90.00
_cell.angle_beta   90.00
_cell.angle_gamma   90.00
#
_symmetry.space_group_name_H-M   'P 1'
#
loop_
_entity.id
_entity.type
_entity.pdbx_description
1 polymer ?
#
loop_
_entity_poly.entity_id
_entity_poly.type
_entity_poly.pdbx_seq_one_letter_code
_entity_poly.pdbx_strand_id
1 'polypeptide(L)'
;QGQDLQELRRHVYADTADFLAVKKLVQCAFPPCTCAQAQQPPEKDGARGQKTPVAGSLRDAEQPNSQHAARCPGHQRALPVQPLVQALDMPEEAIETLLCYLELHPRRWLELLAPTFARCHLRCPGGAPQLLALAHRCPLLAVCLAQQPPESTGGGGCSVEFDVVKLADSAGWKLASAQRALRQLQWEPEPTTGARRDTGVLVEFRELAFCLRSPGDLTAHERDQICDFLYGHIQAREREALAGLRRTFQAFHSVAFPS
;
A
#
# COMPACT_ATOMS: atom_id res chain seq x y z
N GLN A 1 35.88 1.19 -34.28
CA GLN A 1 35.68 2.19 -33.22
C GLN A 1 34.18 2.52 -33.17
N GLY A 2 33.54 2.58 -32.00
CA GLY A 2 32.09 2.85 -31.85
C GLY A 2 31.22 1.72 -31.25
N GLN A 3 31.82 0.57 -30.93
CA GLN A 3 31.12 -0.53 -30.22
C GLN A 3 30.76 -0.14 -28.78
N ASP A 4 31.60 0.69 -28.16
CA ASP A 4 31.39 1.32 -26.86
C ASP A 4 30.13 2.19 -26.82
N LEU A 5 29.92 3.07 -27.82
CA LEU A 5 28.72 3.90 -27.89
C LEU A 5 27.45 3.05 -28.09
N GLN A 6 27.54 1.99 -28.89
CA GLN A 6 26.42 1.07 -29.10
C GLN A 6 26.05 0.34 -27.81
N GLU A 7 27.04 -0.12 -27.04
CA GLU A 7 26.81 -0.79 -25.76
C GLU A 7 26.18 0.17 -24.72
N LEU A 8 26.67 1.41 -24.63
CA LEU A 8 26.06 2.42 -23.75
C LEU A 8 24.60 2.72 -24.11
N ARG A 9 24.27 2.76 -25.41
CA ARG A 9 22.87 2.91 -25.84
C ARG A 9 22.02 1.70 -25.47
N ARG A 10 22.56 0.48 -25.62
CA ARG A 10 21.88 -0.75 -25.24
C ARG A 10 21.47 -0.73 -23.76
N HIS A 11 22.35 -0.26 -22.88
CA HIS A 11 22.03 -0.08 -21.46
C HIS A 11 20.90 0.93 -21.24
N VAL A 12 20.95 2.10 -21.89
CA VAL A 12 19.86 3.09 -21.77
C VAL A 12 18.51 2.51 -22.14
N TYR A 13 18.42 1.71 -23.22
CA TYR A 13 17.17 1.07 -23.61
C TYR A 13 16.75 -0.08 -22.68
N ALA A 14 17.71 -0.83 -22.13
CA ALA A 14 17.42 -1.94 -21.23
C ALA A 14 16.91 -1.46 -19.86
N ASP A 15 17.35 -0.28 -19.42
CA ASP A 15 16.93 0.32 -18.14
C ASP A 15 15.57 1.04 -18.23
N THR A 16 14.99 1.17 -19.43
CA THR A 16 13.69 1.82 -19.63
C THR A 16 12.55 0.88 -19.23
N ALA A 17 11.71 1.32 -18.30
CA ALA A 17 10.47 0.62 -17.95
C ALA A 17 9.42 0.70 -19.07
N ASP A 18 8.73 -0.40 -19.33
CA ASP A 18 7.64 -0.44 -20.30
C ASP A 18 6.32 0.12 -19.74
N PHE A 19 5.42 0.53 -20.64
CA PHE A 19 4.14 1.11 -20.23
C PHE A 19 3.27 0.12 -19.42
N LEU A 20 3.39 -1.18 -19.69
CA LEU A 20 2.62 -2.19 -18.97
C LEU A 20 3.07 -2.32 -17.51
N ALA A 21 4.37 -2.29 -17.22
CA ALA A 21 4.88 -2.26 -15.86
C ALA A 21 4.43 -0.99 -15.12
N VAL A 22 4.45 0.17 -15.77
CA VAL A 22 3.89 1.43 -15.21
C VAL A 22 2.41 1.27 -14.87
N LYS A 23 1.61 0.73 -15.79
CA LYS A 23 0.18 0.53 -15.57
C LYS A 23 -0.10 -0.43 -14.40
N LYS A 24 0.66 -1.51 -14.28
CA LYS A 24 0.58 -2.44 -13.15
C LYS A 24 0.98 -1.77 -11.84
N LEU A 25 2.05 -0.96 -11.82
CA LEU A 25 2.46 -0.20 -10.63
C LEU A 25 1.34 0.72 -10.16
N VAL A 26 0.69 1.45 -11.07
CA VAL A 26 -0.45 2.32 -10.76
C VAL A 26 -1.62 1.52 -10.18
N GLN A 27 -1.92 0.34 -10.72
CA GLN A 27 -2.96 -0.53 -10.17
C GLN A 27 -2.63 -1.01 -8.74
N CYS A 28 -1.36 -1.33 -8.47
CA CYS A 28 -0.90 -1.72 -7.13
C CYS A 28 -0.92 -0.55 -6.14
N ALA A 29 -0.53 0.66 -6.57
CA ALA A 29 -0.46 1.84 -5.71
C ALA A 29 -1.85 2.46 -5.44
N PHE A 30 -2.82 2.27 -6.33
CA PHE A 30 -4.17 2.86 -6.26
C PHE A 30 -5.30 1.83 -6.40
N PRO A 31 -5.38 0.81 -5.52
CA PRO A 31 -6.49 -0.11 -5.50
C PRO A 31 -7.80 0.63 -5.12
N PRO A 32 -8.95 0.19 -5.68
CA PRO A 32 -10.24 0.77 -5.33
C PRO A 32 -10.58 0.52 -3.85
N CYS A 33 -11.26 1.47 -3.23
CA CYS A 33 -11.75 1.38 -1.85
C CYS A 33 -13.28 1.44 -1.78
N THR A 34 -13.84 1.07 -0.63
CA THR A 34 -15.29 1.09 -0.36
C THR A 34 -15.78 2.40 0.28
N CYS A 35 -14.91 3.41 0.43
CA CYS A 35 -15.27 4.68 1.09
C CYS A 35 -16.47 5.38 0.44
N ALA A 36 -16.66 5.26 -0.88
CA ALA A 36 -17.79 5.85 -1.58
C ALA A 36 -19.14 5.17 -1.23
N GLN A 37 -19.13 3.88 -0.88
CA GLN A 37 -20.32 3.09 -0.56
C GLN A 37 -20.71 3.25 0.92
N ALA A 38 -19.73 3.38 1.81
CA ALA A 38 -19.93 3.57 3.25
C ALA A 38 -20.62 4.91 3.61
N GLN A 39 -20.75 5.82 2.65
CA GLN A 39 -21.40 7.13 2.82
C GLN A 39 -22.89 7.11 2.46
N GLN A 40 -23.42 6.01 1.93
CA GLN A 40 -24.87 5.85 1.72
C GLN A 40 -25.55 5.42 3.04
N PRO A 41 -26.54 6.16 3.55
CA PRO A 41 -27.32 5.71 4.70
C PRO A 41 -27.98 4.35 4.37
N PRO A 42 -28.05 3.40 5.31
CA PRO A 42 -28.79 2.16 5.08
C PRO A 42 -30.26 2.51 4.83
N GLU A 43 -30.73 2.23 3.61
CA GLU A 43 -32.14 2.29 3.27
C GLU A 43 -32.88 1.35 4.23
N LYS A 44 -33.79 1.91 5.03
CA LYS A 44 -34.64 1.14 5.95
C LYS A 44 -35.61 0.32 5.12
N ASP A 45 -35.26 -0.95 4.92
CA ASP A 45 -36.19 -1.96 4.45
C ASP A 45 -37.24 -2.21 5.54
N GLY A 46 -38.48 -1.79 5.29
CA GLY A 46 -39.57 -1.80 6.27
C GLY A 46 -40.92 -1.99 5.61
N ALA A 47 -41.32 -3.24 5.44
CA ALA A 47 -42.64 -3.61 4.96
C ALA A 47 -43.76 -3.36 6.00
N ARG A 48 -44.83 -2.71 5.52
CA ARG A 48 -46.26 -2.90 5.86
C ARG A 48 -46.85 -2.17 7.09
N GLY A 49 -47.80 -1.26 6.83
CA GLY A 49 -48.89 -0.98 7.78
C GLY A 49 -49.59 0.39 7.70
N GLN A 50 -50.74 0.42 7.03
CA GLN A 50 -51.91 1.31 7.22
C GLN A 50 -51.93 2.75 6.65
N LYS A 51 -53.03 2.97 5.92
CA LYS A 51 -53.56 4.21 5.35
C LYS A 51 -54.26 5.03 6.43
N THR A 52 -54.03 6.34 6.46
CA THR A 52 -55.11 7.36 6.39
C THR A 52 -54.51 8.76 6.14
N PRO A 53 -55.17 9.62 5.32
CA PRO A 53 -54.66 10.95 4.99
C PRO A 53 -55.36 12.03 5.83
N VAL A 54 -54.61 12.98 6.41
CA VAL A 54 -55.16 14.27 6.86
C VAL A 54 -54.15 15.39 6.58
N ALA A 55 -54.70 16.49 6.09
CA ALA A 55 -54.07 17.63 5.47
C ALA A 55 -53.24 18.54 6.38
N GLY A 56 -52.26 19.21 5.77
CA GLY A 56 -52.02 20.64 5.99
C GLY A 56 -50.71 21.03 6.69
N SER A 57 -49.68 21.38 5.92
CA SER A 57 -48.98 22.68 6.05
C SER A 57 -47.80 22.78 5.10
N LEU A 58 -47.81 23.83 4.30
CA LEU A 58 -46.62 24.41 3.66
C LEU A 58 -45.74 24.99 4.77
N ARG A 59 -44.51 24.47 4.91
CA ARG A 59 -43.41 25.19 5.55
C ARG A 59 -42.13 24.89 4.80
N ASP A 60 -41.60 25.94 4.19
CA ASP A 60 -40.21 26.04 3.76
C ASP A 60 -39.29 25.68 4.93
N ALA A 61 -38.50 24.63 4.75
CA ALA A 61 -37.35 24.32 5.60
C ALA A 61 -36.35 23.57 4.73
N GLU A 62 -35.40 24.36 4.22
CA GLU A 62 -34.04 24.01 3.78
C GLU A 62 -33.81 22.54 3.42
N GLN A 63 -33.78 22.27 2.11
CA GLN A 63 -33.19 21.05 1.58
C GLN A 63 -31.79 20.86 2.19
N PRO A 64 -31.49 19.73 2.85
CA PRO A 64 -30.12 19.41 3.18
C PRO A 64 -29.44 19.08 1.85
N ASN A 65 -28.73 20.09 1.36
CA ASN A 65 -27.71 20.06 0.33
C ASN A 65 -27.19 18.65 0.10
N SER A 66 -27.38 18.11 -1.10
CA SER A 66 -26.85 16.83 -1.57
C SER A 66 -25.35 16.80 -1.27
N GLN A 67 -24.99 16.26 -0.11
CA GLN A 67 -23.64 16.34 0.43
C GLN A 67 -22.74 15.58 -0.55
N HIS A 68 -21.84 16.33 -1.20
CA HIS A 68 -20.80 15.77 -2.04
C HIS A 68 -20.16 14.64 -1.25
N ALA A 69 -20.20 13.42 -1.79
CA ALA A 69 -19.50 12.28 -1.20
C ALA A 69 -18.08 12.73 -0.83
N ALA A 70 -17.77 12.73 0.46
CA ALA A 70 -16.47 13.20 0.93
C ALA A 70 -15.40 12.35 0.24
N ARG A 71 -14.43 12.99 -0.42
CA ARG A 71 -13.34 12.28 -1.10
C ARG A 71 -12.65 11.33 -0.13
N CYS A 72 -12.13 10.22 -0.64
CA CYS A 72 -11.39 9.25 0.16
C CYS A 72 -10.28 9.97 0.94
N PRO A 73 -10.18 9.80 2.28
CA PRO A 73 -9.13 10.42 3.09
C PRO A 73 -7.73 9.84 2.83
N GLY A 74 -7.65 8.83 1.97
CA GLY A 74 -6.43 8.09 1.66
C GLY A 74 -6.19 6.94 2.64
N HIS A 75 -5.61 5.87 2.11
CA HIS A 75 -5.31 4.65 2.85
C HIS A 75 -3.81 4.44 2.92
N GLN A 76 -3.32 4.00 4.07
CA GLN A 76 -1.96 3.51 4.17
C GLN A 76 -1.86 2.12 3.55
N ARG A 77 -0.88 1.94 2.67
CA ARG A 77 -0.67 0.73 1.88
C ARG A 77 0.79 0.33 1.92
N ALA A 78 1.03 -0.97 1.84
CA ALA A 78 2.35 -1.55 1.70
C ALA A 78 2.44 -2.29 0.38
N LEU A 79 3.48 -2.00 -0.39
CA LEU A 79 3.84 -2.74 -1.60
C LEU A 79 5.12 -3.54 -1.33
N PRO A 80 5.04 -4.87 -1.11
CA PRO A 80 6.22 -5.69 -0.85
C PRO A 80 7.26 -5.55 -1.96
N VAL A 81 8.48 -5.17 -1.61
CA VAL A 81 9.54 -4.79 -2.56
C VAL A 81 9.84 -5.95 -3.52
N GLN A 82 10.21 -7.11 -2.98
CA GLN A 82 10.68 -8.25 -3.78
C GLN A 82 9.59 -8.81 -4.71
N PRO A 83 8.35 -9.08 -4.23
CA PRO A 83 7.25 -9.48 -5.12
C PRO A 83 6.92 -8.44 -6.19
N LEU A 84 7.00 -7.14 -5.86
CA LEU A 84 6.69 -6.07 -6.81
C LEU A 84 7.76 -5.96 -7.91
N VAL A 85 9.05 -6.00 -7.54
CA VAL A 85 10.18 -6.04 -8.48
C VAL A 85 9.99 -7.19 -9.48
N GLN A 86 9.68 -8.39 -8.97
CA GLN A 86 9.47 -9.58 -9.81
C GLN A 86 8.22 -9.45 -10.71
N ALA A 87 7.11 -8.93 -10.19
CA ALA A 87 5.86 -8.82 -10.94
C ALA A 87 5.89 -7.74 -12.04
N LEU A 88 6.70 -6.70 -11.83
CA LEU A 88 6.85 -5.58 -12.74
C LEU A 88 8.05 -5.72 -13.68
N ASP A 89 8.99 -6.63 -13.38
CA ASP A 89 10.28 -6.74 -14.09
C ASP A 89 11.02 -5.39 -14.13
N MET A 90 11.00 -4.68 -13.00
CA MET A 90 11.64 -3.39 -12.81
C MET A 90 12.51 -3.42 -11.54
N PRO A 91 13.70 -2.79 -11.55
CA PRO A 91 14.53 -2.71 -10.36
C PRO A 91 13.87 -1.85 -9.27
N GLU A 92 14.29 -2.07 -8.02
CA GLU A 92 13.74 -1.39 -6.83
C GLU A 92 13.84 0.14 -6.97
N GLU A 93 14.96 0.63 -7.47
CA GLU A 93 15.24 2.05 -7.66
C GLU A 93 14.35 2.68 -8.73
N ALA A 94 13.96 1.92 -9.76
CA ALA A 94 13.03 2.40 -10.77
C ALA A 94 11.63 2.55 -10.18
N ILE A 95 11.17 1.57 -9.39
CA ILE A 95 9.88 1.65 -8.69
C ILE A 95 9.87 2.84 -7.74
N GLU A 96 10.90 2.97 -6.89
CA GLU A 96 11.04 4.08 -5.95
C GLU A 96 11.05 5.43 -6.68
N THR A 97 11.80 5.55 -7.78
CA THR A 97 11.82 6.76 -8.63
C THR A 97 10.42 7.13 -9.13
N LEU A 98 9.64 6.15 -9.61
CA LEU A 98 8.29 6.40 -10.10
C LEU A 98 7.36 6.84 -8.95
N LEU A 99 7.46 6.21 -7.77
CA LEU A 99 6.70 6.63 -6.60
C LEU A 99 7.05 8.06 -6.17
N CYS A 100 8.33 8.43 -6.19
CA CYS A 100 8.79 9.80 -5.92
C CYS A 100 8.22 10.81 -6.93
N TYR A 101 8.14 10.49 -8.21
CA TYR A 101 7.50 11.39 -9.19
C TYR A 101 6.02 11.62 -8.88
N LEU A 102 5.30 10.60 -8.39
CA LEU A 102 3.89 10.74 -7.98
C LEU A 102 3.72 11.65 -6.75
N GLU A 103 4.65 11.58 -5.81
CA GLU A 103 4.68 12.44 -4.62
C GLU A 103 5.01 13.90 -4.97
N LEU A 104 5.98 14.11 -5.85
CA LEU A 104 6.41 15.46 -6.29
C LEU A 104 5.42 16.14 -7.24
N HIS A 105 4.50 15.38 -7.84
CA HIS A 105 3.49 15.93 -8.75
C HIS A 105 2.64 17.00 -8.03
N PRO A 106 2.22 18.10 -8.69
CA PRO A 106 1.45 19.17 -8.03
C PRO A 106 0.12 18.71 -7.41
N ARG A 107 -0.47 17.62 -7.91
CA ARG A 107 -1.67 17.02 -7.32
C ARG A 107 -1.39 16.10 -6.13
N ARG A 108 -0.12 15.84 -5.80
CA ARG A 108 0.36 14.94 -4.73
C ARG A 108 -0.43 13.64 -4.70
N TRP A 109 -0.30 12.85 -5.76
CA TRP A 109 -1.16 11.69 -5.95
C TRP A 109 -0.99 10.64 -4.84
N LEU A 110 0.20 10.56 -4.25
CA LEU A 110 0.47 9.79 -3.05
C LEU A 110 1.46 10.52 -2.15
N GLU A 111 1.57 10.06 -0.91
CA GLU A 111 2.63 10.39 0.04
C GLU A 111 3.48 9.13 0.25
N LEU A 112 4.80 9.25 0.12
CA LEU A 112 5.72 8.14 0.36
C LEU A 112 6.13 8.16 1.84
N LEU A 113 5.88 7.05 2.54
CA LEU A 113 6.19 6.88 3.95
C LEU A 113 7.47 6.07 4.13
N ALA A 114 8.02 6.08 5.35
CA ALA A 114 9.20 5.27 5.67
C ALA A 114 8.98 3.79 5.32
N PRO A 115 9.92 3.14 4.59
CA PRO A 115 9.87 1.71 4.33
C PRO A 115 9.81 0.90 5.62
N THR A 116 9.09 -0.22 5.59
CA THR A 116 8.88 -1.07 6.77
C THR A 116 8.67 -2.51 6.34
N PHE A 117 8.80 -3.42 7.31
CA PHE A 117 8.31 -4.77 7.18
C PHE A 117 6.79 -4.77 7.31
N ALA A 118 6.09 -5.20 6.25
CA ALA A 118 4.64 -5.11 6.16
C ALA A 118 3.92 -6.32 6.75
N ARG A 119 4.55 -7.49 6.74
CA ARG A 119 3.95 -8.70 7.30
C ARG A 119 4.40 -8.96 8.72
N CYS A 120 3.45 -9.38 9.56
CA CYS A 120 3.71 -9.94 10.86
C CYS A 120 3.40 -11.42 10.82
N HIS A 121 4.36 -12.22 11.25
CA HIS A 121 4.21 -13.65 11.48
C HIS A 121 4.30 -13.93 12.97
N LEU A 122 3.22 -14.47 13.51
CA LEU A 122 3.09 -14.78 14.93
C LEU A 122 3.01 -16.28 15.12
N ARG A 123 3.91 -16.85 15.92
CA ARG A 123 3.94 -18.28 16.26
C ARG A 123 3.66 -18.47 17.74
N CYS A 124 2.70 -19.35 18.03
CA CYS A 124 2.27 -19.73 19.37
C CYS A 124 2.56 -21.23 19.59
N PRO A 125 3.61 -21.58 20.36
CA PRO A 125 3.88 -22.98 20.72
C PRO A 125 2.74 -23.62 21.51
N GLY A 126 2.01 -22.84 22.32
CA GLY A 126 0.85 -23.29 23.08
C GLY A 126 -0.44 -23.44 22.26
N GLY A 127 -0.35 -23.37 20.93
CA GLY A 127 -1.46 -23.64 20.02
C GLY A 127 -2.60 -22.60 20.08
N ALA A 128 -3.76 -23.00 19.56
CA ALA A 128 -4.93 -22.13 19.45
C ALA A 128 -5.41 -21.51 20.78
N PRO A 129 -5.41 -22.22 21.93
CA PRO A 129 -5.81 -21.62 23.21
C PRO A 129 -4.94 -20.44 23.62
N GLN A 130 -3.62 -20.56 23.43
CA GLN A 130 -2.68 -19.46 23.69
C GLN A 130 -2.95 -18.28 22.76
N LEU A 131 -3.16 -18.55 21.47
CA LEU A 131 -3.43 -17.50 20.48
C LEU A 131 -4.73 -16.74 20.77
N LEU A 132 -5.79 -17.44 21.20
CA LEU A 132 -7.06 -16.83 21.61
C LEU A 132 -6.89 -15.97 22.87
N ALA A 133 -6.11 -16.42 23.85
CA ALA A 133 -5.80 -15.62 25.05
C ALA A 133 -5.10 -14.30 24.70
N LEU A 134 -4.17 -14.32 23.72
CA LEU A 134 -3.51 -13.11 23.24
C LEU A 134 -4.45 -12.19 22.46
N ALA A 135 -5.42 -12.74 21.74
CA ALA A 135 -6.41 -11.94 21.01
C ALA A 135 -7.24 -11.05 21.94
N HIS A 136 -7.53 -11.50 23.15
CA HIS A 136 -8.17 -10.66 24.18
C HIS A 136 -7.31 -9.46 24.62
N ARG A 137 -5.98 -9.54 24.46
CA ARG A 137 -5.02 -8.49 24.85
C ARG A 137 -4.66 -7.55 23.70
N CYS A 138 -4.83 -7.99 22.45
CA CYS A 138 -4.50 -7.21 21.26
C CYS A 138 -5.69 -7.17 20.30
N PRO A 139 -6.39 -6.03 20.20
CA PRO A 139 -7.54 -5.88 19.30
C PRO A 139 -7.20 -6.18 17.84
N LEU A 140 -5.99 -5.83 17.38
CA LEU A 140 -5.56 -6.13 16.01
C LEU A 140 -5.50 -7.64 15.76
N LEU A 141 -4.98 -8.41 16.72
CA LEU A 141 -4.95 -9.86 16.61
C LEU A 141 -6.37 -10.44 16.59
N ALA A 142 -7.29 -9.93 17.42
CA ALA A 142 -8.69 -10.36 17.38
C ALA A 142 -9.34 -10.10 16.01
N VAL A 143 -9.13 -8.92 15.43
CA VAL A 143 -9.62 -8.58 14.08
C VAL A 143 -9.01 -9.51 13.02
N CYS A 144 -7.71 -9.80 13.11
CA CYS A 144 -7.04 -10.72 12.21
C CYS A 144 -7.64 -12.14 12.28
N LEU A 145 -7.82 -12.69 13.48
CA LEU A 145 -8.38 -14.04 13.66
C LEU A 145 -9.83 -14.15 13.21
N ALA A 146 -10.60 -13.05 13.27
CA ALA A 146 -11.95 -13.01 12.72
C ALA A 146 -11.97 -13.06 11.18
N GLN A 147 -10.90 -12.61 10.51
CA GLN A 147 -10.77 -12.64 9.06
C GLN A 147 -10.15 -13.93 8.54
N GLN A 148 -9.21 -14.51 9.30
CA GLN A 148 -8.39 -15.63 8.87
C GLN A 148 -8.13 -16.58 10.04
N PRO A 149 -8.48 -17.88 9.91
CA PRO A 149 -8.17 -18.85 10.96
C PRO A 149 -6.66 -19.09 11.05
N PRO A 150 -6.14 -19.43 12.23
CA PRO A 150 -4.73 -19.75 12.40
C PRO A 150 -4.38 -21.08 11.73
N GLU A 151 -3.16 -21.16 11.22
CA GLU A 151 -2.60 -22.38 10.65
C GLU A 151 -2.06 -23.27 11.78
N SER A 152 -2.37 -24.56 11.74
CA SER A 152 -1.79 -25.52 12.67
C SER A 152 -0.34 -25.81 12.27
N THR A 153 0.58 -25.58 13.20
CA THR A 153 1.97 -26.00 13.03
C THR A 153 2.09 -27.44 13.54
N GLY A 154 2.82 -28.29 12.80
CA GLY A 154 3.13 -29.64 13.27
C GLY A 154 3.72 -29.60 14.69
N GLY A 155 3.25 -30.49 15.57
CA GLY A 155 3.67 -30.50 16.99
C GLY A 155 2.75 -29.74 17.96
N GLY A 156 1.52 -29.39 17.57
CA GLY A 156 0.52 -28.81 18.47
C GLY A 156 0.58 -27.29 18.64
N GLY A 157 1.50 -26.62 17.95
CA GLY A 157 1.57 -25.17 17.85
C GLY A 157 0.61 -24.59 16.80
N CYS A 158 0.55 -23.27 16.73
CA CYS A 158 -0.14 -22.58 15.64
C CYS A 158 0.59 -21.31 15.20
N SER A 159 0.32 -20.87 13.98
CA SER A 159 0.85 -19.63 13.42
C SER A 159 -0.23 -18.85 12.70
N VAL A 160 -0.06 -17.53 12.69
CA VAL A 160 -0.88 -16.64 11.86
C VAL A 160 0.02 -15.60 11.22
N GLU A 161 -0.22 -15.31 9.95
CA GLU A 161 0.53 -14.32 9.18
C GLU A 161 -0.44 -13.35 8.52
N PHE A 162 -0.16 -12.05 8.65
CA PHE A 162 -1.04 -11.00 8.14
C PHE A 162 -0.29 -9.72 7.80
N ASP A 163 -0.88 -8.93 6.91
CA ASP A 163 -0.43 -7.58 6.56
C ASP A 163 -0.78 -6.59 7.69
N VAL A 164 0.24 -6.12 8.40
CA VAL A 164 0.11 -5.20 9.53
C VAL A 164 -0.33 -3.82 9.07
N VAL A 165 0.07 -3.39 7.87
CA VAL A 165 -0.24 -2.06 7.35
C VAL A 165 -1.71 -1.99 6.99
N LYS A 166 -2.21 -2.97 6.23
CA LYS A 166 -3.63 -3.09 5.91
C LYS A 166 -4.50 -3.24 7.16
N LEU A 167 -4.07 -4.09 8.10
CA LEU A 167 -4.79 -4.31 9.35
C LEU A 167 -4.84 -3.04 10.21
N ALA A 168 -3.71 -2.31 10.32
CA ALA A 168 -3.66 -1.05 11.05
C ALA A 168 -4.53 0.03 10.39
N ASP A 169 -4.48 0.17 9.05
CA ASP A 169 -5.29 1.14 8.30
C ASP A 169 -6.79 0.91 8.52
N SER A 170 -7.25 -0.34 8.34
CA SER A 170 -8.65 -0.72 8.57
C SER A 170 -9.12 -0.58 10.02
N ALA A 171 -8.23 -0.78 10.99
CA ALA A 171 -8.54 -0.60 12.40
C ALA A 171 -8.43 0.87 12.87
N GLY A 172 -7.93 1.77 12.02
CA GLY A 172 -7.66 3.16 12.38
C GLY A 172 -6.46 3.34 13.33
N TRP A 173 -5.53 2.37 13.35
CA TRP A 173 -4.33 2.40 14.18
C TRP A 173 -3.16 3.02 13.44
N LYS A 174 -2.32 3.77 14.17
CA LYS A 174 -0.99 4.14 13.68
C LYS A 174 -0.12 2.88 13.57
N LEU A 175 0.58 2.70 12.45
CA LEU A 175 1.42 1.52 12.20
C LEU A 175 2.43 1.24 13.34
N ALA A 176 3.13 2.28 13.83
CA ALA A 176 4.09 2.11 14.93
C ALA A 176 3.43 1.61 16.23
N SER A 177 2.19 2.03 16.51
CA SER A 177 1.41 1.54 17.65
C SER A 177 0.98 0.08 17.45
N ALA A 178 0.58 -0.28 16.23
CA ALA A 178 0.25 -1.66 15.87
C ALA A 178 1.44 -2.60 16.06
N GLN A 179 2.59 -2.26 15.49
CA GLN A 179 3.83 -3.03 15.63
C GLN A 179 4.26 -3.16 17.09
N ARG A 180 4.15 -2.08 17.89
CA ARG A 180 4.45 -2.12 19.32
C ARG A 180 3.52 -3.06 20.08
N ALA A 181 2.22 -2.98 19.85
CA ALA A 181 1.23 -3.84 20.50
C ALA A 181 1.46 -5.32 20.17
N LEU A 182 1.80 -5.63 18.92
CA LEU A 182 2.14 -6.99 18.51
C LEU A 182 3.43 -7.49 19.20
N ARG A 183 4.49 -6.69 19.28
CA ARG A 183 5.72 -7.07 20.01
C ARG A 183 5.48 -7.30 21.50
N GLN A 184 4.52 -6.59 22.10
CA GLN A 184 4.18 -6.76 23.50
C GLN A 184 3.52 -8.11 23.81
N LEU A 185 3.02 -8.84 22.80
CA LEU A 185 2.46 -10.18 22.98
C LEU A 185 3.49 -11.23 23.42
N GLN A 186 4.77 -10.98 23.17
CA GLN A 186 5.87 -11.82 23.65
C GLN A 186 6.01 -11.79 25.18
N TRP A 187 5.37 -10.82 25.84
CA TRP A 187 5.51 -10.59 27.27
C TRP A 187 4.14 -10.58 27.96
N GLU A 188 4.08 -11.13 29.17
CA GLU A 188 2.90 -11.11 30.02
C GLU A 188 3.27 -10.54 31.40
N PRO A 189 2.45 -9.64 31.98
CA PRO A 189 2.67 -9.21 33.36
C PRO A 189 2.43 -10.38 34.30
N GLU A 190 3.43 -10.69 35.12
CA GLU A 190 3.35 -11.70 36.15
C GLU A 190 2.38 -11.24 37.26
N PRO A 191 1.35 -12.03 37.62
CA PRO A 191 0.27 -11.58 38.51
C PRO A 191 0.71 -11.15 39.91
N THR A 192 1.83 -11.70 40.40
CA THR A 192 2.29 -11.54 41.78
C THR A 192 3.33 -10.44 41.95
N THR A 193 4.19 -10.23 40.95
CA THR A 193 5.36 -9.34 41.02
C THR A 193 5.26 -8.16 40.06
N GLY A 194 4.35 -8.22 39.08
CA GLY A 194 4.30 -7.29 37.95
C GLY A 194 5.49 -7.41 36.98
N ALA A 195 6.39 -8.37 37.20
CA ALA A 195 7.52 -8.62 36.32
C ALA A 195 7.05 -9.11 34.94
N ARG A 196 7.82 -8.85 33.88
CA ARG A 196 7.47 -9.36 32.54
C ARG A 196 7.94 -10.80 32.39
N ARG A 197 6.99 -11.70 32.23
CA ARG A 197 7.23 -13.11 31.89
C ARG A 197 7.17 -13.31 30.39
N ASP A 198 8.09 -14.08 29.83
CA ASP A 198 8.05 -14.50 28.44
C ASP A 198 6.86 -15.46 28.19
N THR A 199 6.04 -15.15 27.20
CA THR A 199 4.91 -16.01 26.79
C THR A 199 5.34 -17.18 25.92
N GLY A 200 6.58 -17.18 25.42
CA GLY A 200 7.09 -18.12 24.43
C GLY A 200 6.54 -17.85 23.02
N VAL A 201 5.77 -16.78 22.83
CA VAL A 201 5.22 -16.38 21.53
C VAL A 201 6.31 -15.68 20.74
N LEU A 202 6.47 -16.06 19.48
CA LEU A 202 7.43 -15.42 18.58
C LEU A 202 6.68 -14.48 17.65
N VAL A 203 7.10 -13.21 17.61
CA VAL A 203 6.55 -12.20 16.69
C VAL A 203 7.67 -11.70 15.79
N GLU A 204 7.56 -12.01 14.51
CA GLU A 204 8.54 -11.64 13.49
C GLU A 204 7.89 -10.72 12.46
N PHE A 205 8.59 -9.64 12.10
CA PHE A 205 8.18 -8.79 10.99
C PHE A 205 9.01 -9.15 9.77
N ARG A 206 8.33 -9.36 8.64
CA ARG A 206 8.91 -9.88 7.39
C ARG A 206 8.43 -9.03 6.22
N GLU A 207 9.05 -9.26 5.07
CA GLU A 207 8.76 -8.59 3.78
C GLU A 207 8.91 -7.07 3.85
N LEU A 208 10.09 -6.56 3.47
CA LEU A 208 10.30 -5.13 3.29
C LEU A 208 9.34 -4.62 2.20
N ALA A 209 8.70 -3.49 2.46
CA ALA A 209 7.70 -2.90 1.58
C ALA A 209 7.88 -1.39 1.46
N PHE A 210 7.59 -0.87 0.28
CA PHE A 210 7.29 0.55 0.10
C PHE A 210 5.99 0.86 0.82
N CYS A 211 6.02 1.82 1.74
CA CYS A 211 4.80 2.30 2.38
C CYS A 211 4.37 3.61 1.78
N LEU A 212 3.08 3.73 1.51
CA LEU A 212 2.52 4.92 0.89
C LEU A 212 1.13 5.20 1.45
N ARG A 213 0.72 6.47 1.39
CA ARG A 213 -0.67 6.88 1.59
C ARG A 213 -1.22 7.34 0.25
N SER A 214 -2.29 6.70 -0.22
CA SER A 214 -2.90 7.07 -1.49
C SER A 214 -4.43 6.90 -1.48
N PRO A 215 -5.16 7.67 -2.30
CA PRO A 215 -6.61 7.57 -2.44
C PRO A 215 -7.03 6.24 -3.05
N GLY A 216 -8.25 5.80 -2.73
CA GLY A 216 -8.88 4.63 -3.34
C GLY A 216 -10.13 4.95 -4.16
N ASP A 217 -10.42 6.22 -4.40
CA ASP A 217 -11.57 6.73 -5.15
C ASP A 217 -11.19 7.29 -6.52
N LEU A 218 -9.97 6.99 -7.00
CA LEU A 218 -9.54 7.41 -8.34
C LEU A 218 -10.38 6.75 -9.43
N THR A 219 -10.82 7.58 -10.37
CA THR A 219 -11.50 7.13 -11.58
C THR A 219 -10.54 6.41 -12.53
N ALA A 220 -11.08 5.64 -13.48
CA ALA A 220 -10.27 5.03 -14.53
C ALA A 220 -9.46 6.09 -15.31
N HIS A 221 -10.09 7.20 -15.65
CA HIS A 221 -9.45 8.30 -16.35
C HIS A 221 -8.32 8.94 -15.56
N GLU A 222 -8.50 9.17 -14.25
CA GLU A 222 -7.42 9.68 -13.40
C GLU A 222 -6.24 8.71 -13.37
N ARG A 223 -6.47 7.39 -13.26
CA ARG A 223 -5.38 6.40 -13.30
C ARG A 223 -4.65 6.39 -14.65
N ASP A 224 -5.37 6.58 -15.76
CA ASP A 224 -4.75 6.67 -17.08
C ASP A 224 -3.87 7.95 -17.19
N GLN A 225 -4.33 9.08 -16.65
CA GLN A 225 -3.50 10.29 -16.54
C GLN A 225 -2.22 10.05 -15.72
N ILE A 226 -2.30 9.23 -14.66
CA ILE A 226 -1.12 8.82 -13.89
C ILE A 226 -0.13 8.02 -14.74
N CYS A 227 -0.64 7.06 -15.52
CA CYS A 227 0.18 6.25 -16.41
C CYS A 227 0.89 7.12 -17.45
N ASP A 228 0.15 8.03 -18.10
CA ASP A 228 0.68 8.93 -19.13
C ASP A 228 1.76 9.87 -18.55
N PHE A 229 1.53 10.40 -17.35
CA PHE A 229 2.50 11.24 -16.65
C PHE A 229 3.80 10.50 -16.36
N LEU A 230 3.73 9.31 -15.75
CA LEU A 230 4.90 8.53 -15.40
C LEU A 230 5.67 8.07 -16.65
N TYR A 231 4.96 7.59 -17.65
CA TYR A 231 5.58 7.14 -18.89
C TYR A 231 6.21 8.30 -19.67
N GLY A 232 5.60 9.49 -19.64
CA GLY A 232 6.18 10.70 -20.19
C GLY A 232 7.53 11.05 -19.54
N HIS A 233 7.65 10.89 -18.22
CA HIS A 233 8.93 11.07 -17.50
C HIS A 233 9.97 10.02 -17.89
N ILE A 234 9.58 8.75 -18.03
CA ILE A 234 10.46 7.67 -18.49
C ILE A 234 11.01 8.00 -19.89
N GLN A 235 10.14 8.34 -20.85
CA GLN A 235 10.54 8.69 -22.21
C GLN A 235 11.39 9.96 -22.28
N ALA A 236 11.15 10.94 -21.41
CA ALA A 236 11.99 12.14 -21.33
C ALA A 236 13.40 11.78 -20.86
N ARG A 237 13.51 10.98 -19.79
CA ARG A 237 14.80 10.54 -19.23
C ARG A 237 15.60 9.70 -20.22
N GLU A 238 14.94 8.80 -20.97
CA GLU A 238 15.59 8.03 -22.04
C GLU A 238 16.17 8.96 -23.13
N ARG A 239 15.36 9.90 -23.63
CA ARG A 239 15.78 10.86 -24.67
C ARG A 239 16.94 11.72 -24.19
N GLU A 240 16.91 12.18 -22.95
CA GLU A 240 17.98 12.97 -22.33
C GLU A 240 19.28 12.16 -22.20
N ALA A 241 19.20 10.91 -21.76
CA ALA A 241 20.36 10.02 -21.66
C ALA A 241 20.98 9.76 -23.04
N LEU A 242 20.17 9.44 -24.05
CA LEU A 242 20.64 9.24 -25.43
C LEU A 242 21.26 10.50 -26.02
N ALA A 243 20.65 11.67 -25.79
CA ALA A 243 21.19 12.96 -26.22
C ALA A 243 22.50 13.30 -25.50
N GLY A 244 22.62 12.95 -24.22
CA GLY A 244 23.85 13.03 -23.45
C GLY A 244 24.96 12.19 -24.09
N LEU A 245 24.71 10.89 -24.30
CA LEU A 245 25.67 9.98 -24.94
C LEU A 245 26.12 10.47 -26.31
N ARG A 246 25.19 10.95 -27.14
CA ARG A 246 25.51 11.48 -28.47
C ARG A 246 26.42 12.70 -28.37
N ARG A 247 26.10 13.66 -27.51
CA ARG A 247 26.90 14.89 -27.33
C ARG A 247 28.31 14.56 -26.83
N THR A 248 28.40 13.68 -25.83
CA THR A 248 29.69 13.24 -25.26
C THR A 248 30.56 12.56 -26.31
N PHE A 249 29.99 11.62 -27.07
CA PHE A 249 30.72 10.95 -28.15
C PHE A 249 31.21 11.93 -29.22
N GLN A 250 30.35 12.84 -29.68
CA GLN A 250 30.71 13.84 -30.68
C GLN A 250 31.84 14.76 -30.20
N ALA A 251 31.80 15.19 -28.94
CA ALA A 251 32.84 16.02 -28.35
C ALA A 251 34.21 15.31 -28.36
N PHE A 252 34.28 14.07 -27.88
CA PHE A 252 35.54 13.33 -27.86
C PHE A 252 36.03 12.93 -29.25
N HIS A 253 35.13 12.52 -30.14
CA HIS A 253 35.49 12.16 -31.51
C HIS A 253 36.04 13.36 -32.29
N SER A 254 35.56 14.59 -32.01
CA SER A 254 36.04 15.79 -32.71
C SER A 254 37.52 16.12 -32.48
N VAL A 255 38.11 15.60 -31.40
CA VAL A 255 39.52 15.81 -31.02
C VAL A 255 40.35 14.52 -31.05
N ALA A 256 39.78 13.42 -31.54
CA ALA A 256 40.45 12.13 -31.59
C ALA A 256 41.41 12.06 -32.78
N PHE A 257 42.61 11.51 -32.55
CA PHE A 257 43.56 11.22 -33.63
C PHE A 257 43.16 9.94 -34.37
N PRO A 258 43.27 9.90 -35.71
CA PRO A 258 43.21 8.65 -36.44
C PRO A 258 44.35 7.74 -35.97
N SER A 259 44.01 6.51 -35.60
CA SER A 259 44.96 5.42 -35.33
C SER A 259 45.26 4.65 -36.61
#